data_AF-A0A3C0K4B5-F1
#
_entry.id   AF-A0A3C0K4B5-F1
#
_cell.length_a   1.000
_cell.length_b   1.000
_cell.length_c   1.000
_cell.angle_alpha   90.00
_cell.angle_beta   90.00
_cell.angle_gamma   90.00
#
_symmetry.space_group_name_H-M   'P 1'
#
loop_
_entity.id
_entity.type
_entity.pdbx_description
1 polymer ?
#
loop_
_entity_poly.entity_id
_entity_poly.type
_entity_poly.pdbx_seq_one_letter_code
_entity_poly.pdbx_strand_id
1 'polypeptide(L)'
;MKKIILLFWFLCFAFPQSEEEVEYVIIQGEHTQTINNSIDIVREECTEKAINNAISGYILNDEMSAETMVAVRNCIRSKLAQISVIDESAIQTNFTVTVQAFITEESISECL
;
A
#
# COMPACT_ATOMS: atom_id res chain seq x y z
N MET A 1 -48.91 -26.47 41.82
CA MET A 1 -48.81 -25.00 41.98
C MET A 1 -47.43 -24.65 42.50
N LYS A 2 -46.57 -24.04 41.67
CA LYS A 2 -45.73 -22.87 41.98
C LYS A 2 -44.84 -22.58 40.78
N LYS A 3 -45.15 -21.47 40.12
CA LYS A 3 -44.32 -20.83 39.10
C LYS A 3 -43.10 -20.24 39.82
N ILE A 4 -41.90 -20.42 39.28
CA ILE A 4 -40.77 -19.54 39.56
C ILE A 4 -40.27 -19.05 38.21
N ILE A 5 -40.65 -17.80 37.93
CA ILE A 5 -40.08 -16.94 36.91
C ILE A 5 -38.85 -16.32 37.57
N LEU A 6 -37.67 -16.47 36.95
CA LEU A 6 -36.53 -15.60 37.25
C LEU A 6 -36.10 -14.90 35.95
N LEU A 7 -36.35 -13.60 35.98
CA LEU A 7 -36.05 -12.59 35.00
C LEU A 7 -34.53 -12.36 34.90
N PHE A 8 -34.08 -12.05 33.66
CA PHE A 8 -33.06 -11.08 33.31
C PHE A 8 -31.83 -10.91 34.22
N TRP A 9 -30.65 -11.16 33.68
CA TRP A 9 -29.60 -10.14 33.55
C TRP A 9 -28.72 -10.47 32.34
N PHE A 10 -29.03 -9.78 31.24
CA PHE A 10 -28.12 -9.50 30.15
C PHE A 10 -26.88 -8.81 30.73
N LEU A 11 -25.75 -9.52 30.79
CA LEU A 11 -24.44 -8.89 30.79
C LEU A 11 -23.81 -9.21 29.44
N CYS A 12 -24.34 -8.56 28.40
CA CYS A 12 -23.55 -8.29 27.20
C CYS A 12 -22.41 -7.36 27.65
N PHE A 13 -21.25 -7.94 27.94
CA PHE A 13 -19.99 -7.20 27.84
C PHE A 13 -19.74 -6.94 26.35
N ALA A 14 -20.44 -5.94 25.81
CA ALA A 14 -19.99 -5.27 24.60
C ALA A 14 -18.81 -4.40 25.04
N PHE A 15 -17.61 -4.96 25.00
CA PHE A 15 -16.42 -4.13 24.87
C PHE A 15 -16.54 -3.43 23.51
N PRO A 16 -16.57 -2.10 23.43
CA PRO A 16 -16.29 -1.44 22.18
C PRO A 16 -14.78 -1.54 22.01
N GLN A 17 -14.28 -2.64 21.43
CA GLN A 17 -13.05 -2.51 20.66
C GLN A 17 -13.47 -1.79 19.38
N SER A 18 -13.55 -0.46 19.43
CA SER A 18 -13.45 0.32 18.20
C SER A 18 -12.00 0.18 17.75
N GLU A 19 -11.70 -0.92 17.06
CA GLU A 19 -10.60 -0.92 16.13
C GLU A 19 -10.97 0.17 15.11
N GLU A 20 -10.35 1.35 15.23
CA GLU A 20 -10.41 2.33 14.15
C GLU A 20 -9.89 1.61 12.90
N GLU A 21 -10.80 1.34 11.95
CA GLU A 21 -10.43 0.85 10.64
C GLU A 21 -9.57 1.93 9.99
N VAL A 22 -8.24 1.77 10.03
CA VAL A 22 -7.32 2.69 9.37
C VAL A 22 -7.57 2.59 7.88
N GLU A 23 -8.11 3.66 7.30
CA GLU A 23 -8.38 3.73 5.86
C GLU A 23 -7.06 3.90 5.10
N TYR A 24 -6.72 2.89 4.30
CA TYR A 24 -5.52 2.91 3.46
C TYR A 24 -5.88 3.34 2.04
N VAL A 25 -5.10 4.28 1.52
CA VAL A 25 -4.99 4.55 0.10
C VAL A 25 -4.07 3.50 -0.51
N ILE A 26 -4.57 2.84 -1.55
CA ILE A 26 -3.83 1.85 -2.32
C ILE A 26 -3.24 2.53 -3.56
N ILE A 27 -1.92 2.47 -3.70
CA ILE A 27 -1.23 2.86 -4.92
C ILE A 27 -0.66 1.63 -5.62
N GLN A 28 -0.70 1.63 -6.95
CA GLN A 28 -0.23 0.51 -7.76
C GLN A 28 0.74 1.00 -8.83
N GLY A 29 1.75 0.19 -9.10
CA GLY A 29 2.74 0.47 -10.11
C GLY A 29 3.24 -0.80 -10.75
N GLU A 30 3.58 -0.69 -12.02
CA GLU A 30 4.12 -1.79 -12.83
C GLU A 30 5.46 -1.34 -13.41
N HIS A 31 6.41 -2.28 -13.49
CA HIS A 31 7.63 -2.07 -14.25
C HIS A 31 8.03 -3.31 -15.04
N THR A 32 8.30 -3.09 -16.32
CA THR A 32 8.86 -4.09 -17.23
C THR A 32 10.29 -3.74 -17.58
N GLN A 33 11.21 -4.71 -17.46
CA GLN A 33 12.55 -4.57 -17.99
C GLN A 33 13.05 -5.84 -18.69
N THR A 34 14.05 -5.69 -19.55
CA THR A 34 14.68 -6.83 -20.21
C THR A 34 15.52 -7.63 -19.23
N ILE A 35 15.42 -8.96 -19.29
CA ILE A 35 16.23 -9.91 -18.54
C ILE A 35 17.67 -9.84 -19.06
N ASN A 36 18.53 -9.14 -18.33
CA ASN A 36 19.94 -8.93 -18.64
C ASN A 36 20.88 -9.54 -17.57
N ASN A 37 20.30 -10.12 -16.51
CA ASN A 37 21.00 -10.72 -15.38
C ASN A 37 20.18 -11.89 -14.81
N SER A 38 20.56 -12.42 -13.65
CA SER A 38 19.75 -13.41 -12.93
C SER A 38 18.36 -12.87 -12.64
N ILE A 39 17.37 -13.77 -12.65
CA ILE A 39 15.98 -13.39 -12.43
C ILE A 39 15.76 -12.75 -11.05
N ASP A 40 16.56 -13.12 -10.06
CA ASP A 40 16.46 -12.56 -8.71
C ASP A 40 16.91 -11.09 -8.66
N ILE A 41 18.01 -10.75 -9.35
CA ILE A 41 18.46 -9.37 -9.49
C ILE A 41 17.44 -8.55 -10.28
N VAL A 42 16.96 -9.11 -11.40
CA VAL A 42 15.96 -8.44 -12.24
C VAL A 42 14.66 -8.22 -11.47
N ARG A 43 14.23 -9.17 -10.63
CA ARG A 43 13.04 -9.05 -9.80
C ARG A 43 13.17 -7.94 -8.76
N GLU A 44 14.29 -7.89 -8.06
CA GLU A 44 14.56 -6.82 -7.08
C GLU A 44 14.53 -5.44 -7.75
N GLU A 45 15.23 -5.28 -8.87
CA GLU A 45 15.25 -4.03 -9.64
C GLU A 45 13.86 -3.65 -10.18
N CYS A 46 13.12 -4.60 -10.74
CA CYS A 46 11.76 -4.37 -11.23
C CYS A 46 10.83 -3.97 -10.09
N THR A 47 10.90 -4.64 -8.94
CA THR A 47 10.07 -4.34 -7.77
C THR A 47 10.33 -2.91 -7.31
N GLU A 48 11.61 -2.52 -7.18
CA GLU A 48 12.01 -1.17 -6.80
C GLU A 48 11.48 -0.09 -7.76
N LYS A 49 11.57 -0.34 -9.06
CA LYS A 49 11.06 0.57 -10.08
C LYS A 49 9.53 0.61 -10.13
N ALA A 50 8.87 -0.53 -9.92
CA ALA A 50 7.41 -0.61 -9.84
C ALA A 50 6.87 0.20 -8.65
N ILE A 51 7.54 0.16 -7.50
CA ILE A 51 7.21 1.02 -6.33
C ILE A 51 7.36 2.50 -6.72
N ASN A 52 8.47 2.87 -7.36
CA ASN A 52 8.68 4.26 -7.78
C ASN A 52 7.62 4.73 -8.80
N ASN A 53 7.18 3.83 -9.69
CA ASN A 53 6.08 4.10 -10.62
C ASN A 53 4.75 4.26 -9.90
N ALA A 54 4.46 3.44 -8.88
CA ALA A 54 3.25 3.56 -8.06
C ALA A 54 3.17 4.95 -7.39
N ILE A 55 4.27 5.36 -6.75
CA ILE A 55 4.36 6.66 -6.08
C ILE A 55 4.23 7.80 -7.10
N SER A 56 4.94 7.72 -8.23
CA SER A 56 4.91 8.78 -9.24
C SER A 56 3.55 8.90 -9.92
N GLY A 57 2.84 7.79 -10.13
CA GLY A 57 1.49 7.80 -10.66
C GLY A 57 0.46 8.39 -9.70
N TYR A 58 0.76 8.40 -8.40
CA TYR A 58 -0.06 9.05 -7.39
C TYR A 58 0.19 10.57 -7.29
N ILE A 59 1.45 11.01 -7.34
CA ILE A 59 1.85 12.42 -7.21
C ILE A 59 1.66 13.18 -8.55
N LEU A 60 0.48 13.11 -9.17
CA LEU A 60 0.18 13.88 -10.37
C LEU A 60 -0.13 15.34 -10.00
N ASN A 61 0.91 16.17 -9.86
CA ASN A 61 0.76 17.62 -9.75
C ASN A 61 1.82 18.34 -10.60
N ASP A 62 1.38 18.94 -11.71
CA ASP A 62 2.20 19.67 -12.68
C ASP A 62 2.65 21.06 -12.19
N GLU A 63 2.15 21.50 -11.03
CA GLU A 63 2.52 22.77 -10.42
C GLU A 63 3.75 22.66 -9.50
N MET A 64 4.22 21.44 -9.19
CA MET A 64 5.34 21.23 -8.27
C MET A 64 6.71 21.29 -8.98
N SER A 65 7.67 21.95 -8.34
CA SER A 65 9.05 21.97 -8.85
C SER A 65 9.69 20.57 -8.82
N ALA A 66 10.69 20.34 -9.66
CA ALA A 66 11.40 19.05 -9.70
C ALA A 66 12.04 18.67 -8.36
N GLU A 67 12.60 19.63 -7.63
CA GLU A 67 13.18 19.41 -6.30
C GLU A 67 12.10 19.01 -5.28
N THR A 68 10.94 19.68 -5.32
CA THR A 68 9.79 19.37 -4.47
C THR A 68 9.24 17.98 -4.79
N MET A 69 9.09 17.62 -6.07
CA MET A 69 8.64 16.29 -6.48
C MET A 69 9.55 15.17 -5.95
N VAL A 70 10.87 15.38 -5.93
CA VAL A 70 11.82 14.42 -5.36
C VAL A 70 11.63 14.31 -3.85
N ALA A 71 11.46 15.42 -3.14
CA ALA A 71 11.22 15.43 -1.71
C ALA A 71 9.91 14.70 -1.34
N VAL A 72 8.81 14.97 -2.06
CA VAL A 72 7.52 14.30 -1.85
C VAL A 72 7.61 12.81 -2.14
N ARG A 73 8.25 12.41 -3.25
CA ARG A 73 8.45 10.99 -3.57
C ARG A 73 9.19 10.26 -2.45
N ASN A 74 10.27 10.86 -1.94
CA ASN A 74 11.04 10.28 -0.84
C ASN A 74 10.24 10.22 0.46
N CYS A 75 9.45 11.25 0.75
CA CYS A 75 8.56 11.29 1.91
C CYS A 75 7.52 10.17 1.84
N ILE A 76 6.75 10.10 0.75
CA ILE A 76 5.73 9.07 0.53
C ILE A 76 6.35 7.68 0.64
N ARG A 77 7.50 7.46 0.01
CA ARG A 77 8.22 6.18 0.07
C ARG A 77 8.52 5.75 1.50
N SER A 78 8.90 6.68 2.38
CA SER A 78 9.20 6.39 3.79
C SER A 78 7.97 6.15 4.66
N LYS A 79 6.78 6.51 4.18
CA LYS A 79 5.50 6.34 4.88
C LYS A 79 4.62 5.22 4.34
N LEU A 80 5.10 4.45 3.36
CA LEU A 80 4.40 3.24 2.91
C LEU A 80 4.31 2.25 4.08
N ALA A 81 3.09 1.85 4.43
CA ALA A 81 2.81 0.93 5.53
C ALA A 81 3.07 -0.53 5.13
N GLN A 82 2.72 -0.87 3.89
CA GLN A 82 2.91 -2.21 3.35
C GLN A 82 3.16 -2.13 1.84
N ILE A 83 3.96 -3.07 1.33
CA ILE A 83 4.20 -3.28 -0.09
C ILE A 83 4.02 -4.77 -0.38
N SER A 84 3.32 -5.09 -1.45
CA SER A 84 3.07 -6.46 -1.90
C SER A 84 3.29 -6.55 -3.41
N VAL A 85 3.98 -7.60 -3.85
CA VAL A 85 4.00 -7.99 -5.26
C VAL A 85 2.73 -8.78 -5.53
N ILE A 86 1.90 -8.28 -6.44
CA ILE A 86 0.59 -8.88 -6.75
C ILE A 86 0.59 -9.62 -8.09
N ASP A 87 1.57 -9.35 -8.95
CA ASP A 87 1.79 -10.10 -10.18
C ASP A 87 3.27 -10.08 -10.59
N GLU A 88 3.73 -11.19 -11.17
CA GLU A 88 5.04 -11.33 -11.80
C GLU A 88 4.87 -12.12 -13.09
N SER A 89 5.45 -11.62 -14.19
CA SER A 89 5.46 -12.34 -15.45
C SER A 89 6.79 -12.23 -16.18
N ALA A 90 7.16 -13.33 -16.84
CA ALA A 90 8.32 -13.40 -17.72
C ALA A 90 7.83 -13.80 -19.12
N ILE A 91 7.86 -12.86 -20.06
CA ILE A 91 7.44 -13.08 -21.44
C ILE A 91 8.62 -12.79 -22.36
N GLN A 92 9.10 -13.82 -23.03
CA GLN A 92 10.31 -13.77 -23.86
C GLN A 92 11.52 -13.28 -23.04
N THR A 93 12.11 -12.14 -23.41
CA THR A 93 13.23 -11.51 -22.72
C THR A 93 12.80 -10.43 -21.74
N ASN A 94 11.50 -10.27 -21.48
CA ASN A 94 10.99 -9.21 -20.60
C ASN A 94 10.46 -9.80 -19.31
N PHE A 95 10.77 -9.14 -18.20
CA PHE A 95 10.25 -9.41 -16.88
C PHE A 95 9.43 -8.23 -16.41
N THR A 96 8.21 -8.49 -15.94
CA THR A 96 7.28 -7.48 -15.42
C THR A 96 6.94 -7.80 -13.98
N VAL A 97 6.95 -6.77 -13.14
CA VAL A 97 6.46 -6.83 -11.76
C VAL A 97 5.38 -5.78 -11.57
N THR A 98 4.28 -6.19 -10.95
CA THR A 98 3.23 -5.28 -10.47
C THR A 98 3.19 -5.31 -8.95
N VAL A 99 3.29 -4.12 -8.36
CA VAL A 99 3.23 -3.93 -6.92
C VAL A 99 1.98 -3.18 -6.52
N GLN A 100 1.54 -3.47 -5.30
CA GLN A 100 0.56 -2.73 -4.56
C GLN A 100 1.22 -2.20 -3.29
N ALA A 101 1.09 -0.92 -3.01
CA ALA A 101 1.55 -0.31 -1.77
C ALA A 101 0.40 0.42 -1.06
N PHE A 102 0.49 0.47 0.26
CA PHE A 102 -0.55 0.99 1.14
C PHE A 102 0.02 2.18 1.91
N ILE A 103 -0.73 3.28 1.95
CA ILE A 103 -0.38 4.50 2.67
C ILE A 103 -1.64 5.12 3.26
N THR A 104 -1.54 5.79 4.40
CA THR A 104 -2.70 6.49 4.99
C THR A 104 -2.87 7.88 4.39
N GLU A 105 -4.10 8.40 4.38
CA GLU A 105 -4.34 9.79 3.93
C GLU A 105 -3.57 10.81 4.77
N GLU A 106 -3.47 10.59 6.08
CA GLU A 106 -2.65 11.40 6.99
C GLU A 106 -1.18 11.43 6.54
N SER A 107 -0.61 10.26 6.24
CA SER A 107 0.78 10.14 5.77
C SER A 107 1.01 10.88 4.46
N ILE A 108 0.04 10.85 3.55
CA ILE A 108 0.10 11.60 2.29
C ILE A 108 0.09 13.10 2.58
N SER A 109 -0.82 13.56 3.43
CA SER A 109 -0.96 14.98 3.78
C SER A 109 0.30 15.54 4.43
N GLU A 110 1.08 14.74 5.16
CA GLU A 110 2.36 15.15 5.74
C GLU A 110 3.49 15.29 4.70
N CYS A 111 3.30 14.79 3.48
CA CYS A 111 4.30 14.81 2.42
C CYS A 111 4.08 15.86 1.33
N LEU A 112 2.87 16.44 1.25
CA LEU A 112 2.48 17.47 0.28
C LEU A 112 2.63 18.88 0.87
#